data_AF-A0A7Y2AV91-F1
#
_entry.id   AF-A0A7Y2AV91-F1
#
_cell.length_a   1.000
_cell.length_b   1.000
_cell.length_c   1.000
_cell.angle_alpha   90.00
_cell.angle_beta   90.00
_cell.angle_gamma   90.00
#
_symmetry.space_group_name_H-M   'P 1'
#
loop_
_entity.id
_entity.type
_entity.pdbx_description
1 polymer ?
#
loop_
_entity_poly.entity_id
_entity_poly.type
_entity_poly.pdbx_seq_one_letter_code
_entity_poly.pdbx_strand_id
1 'polypeptide(L)'
;MNRLAALIKREYWENKGAFRTTPLAIGGIYIVVFLMGLFTFGYFDNEFSTLKDLIQFLARETDAGHRAMAVEMGLMFNSFLFTLVLAIVVFFYLLGSLYDDRKDRSILWWKSLPASDTLTLASKLLSAMFVVPLFFFVVYVATMIVVTLISTIVVLTLGENPWTLFLG
;
A
#
# COMPACT_ATOMS: atom_id res chain seq x y z
N MET A 1 -32.39 4.03 -1.18
CA MET A 1 -30.95 4.03 -0.83
C MET A 1 -30.67 2.79 0.01
N ASN A 2 -29.73 1.92 -0.38
CA ASN A 2 -29.47 0.67 0.33
C ASN A 2 -28.90 0.97 1.72
N ARG A 3 -29.58 0.50 2.78
CA ARG A 3 -29.21 0.77 4.19
C ARG A 3 -27.75 0.39 4.49
N LEU A 4 -27.32 -0.74 3.97
CA LEU A 4 -25.95 -1.25 4.09
C LEU A 4 -24.91 -0.29 3.48
N ALA A 5 -25.19 0.25 2.28
CA ALA A 5 -24.30 1.20 1.62
C ALA A 5 -24.17 2.50 2.41
N ALA A 6 -25.25 2.95 3.07
CA ALA A 6 -25.22 4.11 3.94
C ALA A 6 -24.36 3.88 5.20
N LEU A 7 -24.46 2.68 5.81
CA LEU A 7 -23.63 2.29 6.96
C LEU A 7 -22.15 2.18 6.57
N ILE A 8 -21.83 1.58 5.43
CA ILE A 8 -20.43 1.51 4.93
C ILE A 8 -19.88 2.92 4.68
N LYS A 9 -20.70 3.81 4.08
CA LYS A 9 -20.30 5.21 3.92
C LYS A 9 -20.01 5.84 5.28
N ARG A 10 -20.86 5.65 6.28
CA ARG A 10 -20.59 6.15 7.63
C ARG A 10 -19.25 5.65 8.17
N GLU A 11 -19.01 4.33 8.13
CA GLU A 11 -17.76 3.73 8.63
C GLU A 11 -16.52 4.37 8.00
N TYR A 12 -16.56 4.63 6.69
CA TYR A 12 -15.49 5.36 6.00
C TYR A 12 -15.32 6.80 6.52
N TRP A 13 -16.42 7.50 6.78
CA TRP A 13 -16.40 8.89 7.22
C TRP A 13 -15.95 9.06 8.68
N GLU A 14 -16.25 8.09 9.54
CA GLU A 14 -15.80 8.04 10.93
C GLU A 14 -14.32 7.64 11.02
N ASN A 15 -13.86 6.73 10.15
CA ASN A 15 -12.50 6.16 10.21
C ASN A 15 -11.57 6.67 9.09
N LYS A 16 -11.75 7.92 8.62
CA LYS A 16 -10.96 8.49 7.52
C LYS A 16 -9.46 8.45 7.74
N GLY A 17 -9.02 8.63 8.99
CA GLY A 17 -7.62 8.55 9.36
C GLY A 17 -7.03 7.20 8.98
N ALA A 18 -7.64 6.13 9.49
CA ALA A 18 -7.26 4.75 9.22
C ALA A 18 -7.40 4.36 7.73
N PHE A 19 -8.50 4.75 7.08
CA PHE A 19 -8.85 4.21 5.76
C PHE A 19 -8.19 4.97 4.61
N ARG A 20 -8.01 6.29 4.76
CA ARG A 20 -7.50 7.16 3.68
C ARG A 20 -6.14 7.74 4.04
N THR A 21 -6.00 8.33 5.21
CA THR A 21 -4.77 9.06 5.57
C THR A 21 -3.61 8.10 5.76
N THR A 22 -3.82 6.98 6.44
CA THR A 22 -2.77 5.98 6.69
C THR A 22 -2.15 5.43 5.40
N PRO A 23 -2.90 4.87 4.43
CA PRO A 23 -2.29 4.36 3.21
C PRO A 23 -1.59 5.45 2.40
N LEU A 24 -2.15 6.67 2.34
CA LEU A 24 -1.51 7.81 1.65
C LEU A 24 -0.20 8.24 2.31
N ALA A 25 -0.18 8.34 3.64
CA ALA A 25 1.00 8.72 4.39
C ALA A 25 2.12 7.68 4.19
N ILE A 26 1.78 6.39 4.22
CA ILE A 26 2.73 5.30 4.03
C ILE A 26 3.26 5.27 2.61
N GLY A 27 2.41 5.47 1.59
CA GLY A 27 2.86 5.59 0.20
C GLY A 27 3.83 6.77 0.02
N GLY A 28 3.53 7.91 0.63
CA GLY A 28 4.43 9.08 0.62
C GLY A 28 5.77 8.80 1.31
N ILE A 29 5.74 8.22 2.52
CA ILE A 29 6.95 7.83 3.25
C ILE A 29 7.75 6.82 2.44
N TYR A 30 7.09 5.84 1.83
CA TYR A 30 7.73 4.84 0.99
C TYR A 30 8.50 5.49 -0.17
N ILE A 31 7.87 6.44 -0.89
CA ILE A 31 8.54 7.17 -1.98
C ILE A 31 9.72 7.98 -1.46
N VAL A 32 9.58 8.66 -0.32
CA VAL A 32 10.66 9.44 0.28
C VAL A 32 11.85 8.54 0.64
N VAL A 33 11.59 7.42 1.32
CA VAL A 33 12.63 6.44 1.69
C VAL A 33 13.29 5.84 0.45
N PHE A 34 12.51 5.52 -0.58
CA PHE A 34 13.03 5.02 -1.85
C PHE A 34 13.97 6.05 -2.51
N LEU A 35 13.55 7.32 -2.60
CA LEU A 35 14.38 8.40 -3.12
C LEU A 35 15.64 8.60 -2.27
N MET A 36 15.52 8.62 -0.94
CA MET A 36 16.67 8.71 -0.04
C MET A 36 17.65 7.56 -0.27
N GLY A 37 17.16 6.34 -0.50
CA GLY A 37 17.97 5.20 -0.91
C GLY A 37 18.74 5.51 -2.20
N LEU A 38 18.04 5.91 -3.26
CA LEU A 38 18.67 6.26 -4.54
C LEU A 38 19.75 7.35 -4.40
N PHE A 39 19.48 8.40 -3.63
CA PHE A 39 20.46 9.45 -3.35
C PHE A 39 21.65 8.93 -2.55
N THR A 40 21.41 8.13 -1.50
CA THR A 40 22.48 7.65 -0.62
C THR A 40 23.42 6.73 -1.37
N PHE A 41 22.87 5.73 -2.06
CA PHE A 41 23.64 4.78 -2.86
C PHE A 41 24.26 5.42 -4.11
N GLY A 42 23.73 6.56 -4.59
CA GLY A 42 24.24 7.25 -5.78
C GLY A 42 25.34 8.29 -5.50
N TYR A 43 25.37 8.90 -4.31
CA TYR A 43 26.27 10.03 -4.01
C TYR A 43 27.33 9.74 -2.94
N PHE A 44 27.10 8.82 -2.00
CA PHE A 44 28.02 8.61 -0.87
C PHE A 44 29.07 7.52 -1.11
N ASP A 45 29.03 6.84 -2.25
CA ASP A 45 29.93 5.74 -2.55
C ASP A 45 31.03 6.19 -3.52
N ASN A 46 32.23 6.48 -2.99
CA ASN A 46 33.40 6.85 -3.79
C ASN A 46 34.15 5.62 -4.33
N GLU A 47 33.82 4.40 -3.90
CA GLU A 47 34.51 3.18 -4.37
C GLU A 47 33.61 1.94 -4.62
N PHE A 48 32.30 1.97 -4.33
CA PHE A 48 31.39 0.86 -4.69
C PHE A 48 30.14 1.34 -5.42
N SER A 49 30.08 1.04 -6.71
CA SER A 49 28.93 1.26 -7.59
C SER A 49 27.75 0.34 -7.26
N THR A 50 27.32 0.19 -6.01
CA THR A 50 26.39 -0.87 -5.56
C THR A 50 25.06 -0.89 -6.35
N LEU A 51 24.44 0.27 -6.62
CA LEU A 51 23.22 0.32 -7.45
C LEU A 51 23.50 0.13 -8.94
N LYS A 52 24.58 0.73 -9.46
CA LYS A 52 24.95 0.63 -10.87
C LYS A 52 25.40 -0.79 -11.22
N ASP A 53 26.20 -1.41 -10.37
CA ASP A 53 26.68 -2.78 -10.48
C ASP A 53 25.52 -3.76 -10.33
N LEU A 54 24.57 -3.52 -9.41
CA LEU A 54 23.36 -4.34 -9.33
C LEU A 54 22.53 -4.26 -10.62
N ILE A 55 22.31 -3.06 -11.15
CA ILE A 55 21.54 -2.86 -12.39
C ILE A 55 22.29 -3.48 -13.59
N GLN A 56 23.60 -3.30 -13.69
CA GLN A 56 24.42 -3.90 -14.76
C GLN A 56 24.53 -5.42 -14.62
N PHE A 57 24.62 -5.95 -13.41
CA PHE A 57 24.57 -7.39 -13.15
C PHE A 57 23.24 -7.97 -13.65
N LEU A 58 22.11 -7.35 -13.27
CA LEU A 58 20.79 -7.76 -13.73
C LEU A 58 20.60 -7.58 -15.24
N ALA A 59 21.23 -6.57 -15.85
CA ALA A 59 21.12 -6.32 -17.29
C ALA A 59 21.97 -7.29 -18.13
N ARG A 60 23.13 -7.71 -17.60
CA ARG A 60 24.06 -8.65 -18.27
C ARG A 60 23.72 -10.11 -18.02
N GLU A 61 22.87 -10.41 -17.05
CA GLU A 61 22.38 -11.76 -16.79
C GLU A 61 21.61 -12.28 -18.02
N THR A 62 22.19 -13.25 -18.72
CA THR A 62 21.65 -13.81 -19.96
C THR A 62 20.51 -14.80 -19.75
N ASP A 63 20.37 -15.35 -18.54
CA ASP A 63 19.25 -16.23 -18.21
C ASP A 63 18.04 -15.41 -17.74
N ALA A 64 17.04 -15.30 -18.62
CA ALA A 64 15.79 -14.60 -18.35
C ALA A 64 15.08 -15.13 -17.08
N GLY A 65 15.24 -16.42 -16.74
CA GLY A 65 14.64 -17.00 -15.54
C GLY A 65 15.23 -16.45 -14.24
N HIS A 66 16.55 -16.33 -14.16
CA HIS A 66 17.23 -15.81 -12.97
C HIS A 66 17.01 -14.30 -12.80
N ARG A 67 16.96 -13.55 -13.90
CA ARG A 67 16.65 -12.11 -13.87
C ARG A 67 15.21 -11.85 -13.41
N ALA A 68 14.24 -12.60 -13.93
CA ALA A 68 12.84 -12.49 -13.52
C ALA A 68 12.68 -12.76 -12.02
N MET A 69 13.32 -13.81 -11.50
CA MET A 69 13.29 -14.15 -10.07
C MET A 69 13.84 -13.03 -9.19
N ALA A 70 14.95 -12.39 -9.58
CA ALA A 70 15.52 -11.28 -8.82
C ALA A 70 14.60 -10.05 -8.78
N VAL A 71 13.97 -9.71 -9.91
CA VAL A 71 12.99 -8.62 -9.99
C VAL A 71 11.74 -8.96 -9.17
N GLU A 72 11.22 -10.18 -9.28
CA GLU A 72 10.06 -10.66 -8.52
C GLU A 72 10.29 -10.63 -7.01
N MET A 73 11.48 -11.03 -6.53
CA MET A 73 11.83 -10.92 -5.12
C MET A 73 11.78 -9.47 -4.63
N GLY A 74 12.30 -8.53 -5.43
CA GLY A 74 12.20 -7.10 -5.14
C GLY A 74 10.75 -6.62 -5.06
N LEU A 75 9.90 -7.03 -6.01
CA LEU A 75 8.48 -6.70 -6.03
C LEU A 75 7.71 -7.30 -4.84
N MET A 76 8.06 -8.53 -4.44
CA MET A 76 7.46 -9.18 -3.27
C MET A 76 7.79 -8.41 -1.99
N PHE A 77 9.05 -7.97 -1.85
CA PHE A 77 9.47 -7.13 -0.72
C PHE A 77 8.70 -5.81 -0.65
N ASN A 78 8.40 -5.20 -1.80
CA ASN A 78 7.62 -3.95 -1.86
C ASN A 78 6.19 -4.10 -1.35
N SER A 79 5.57 -5.27 -1.55
CA SER A 79 4.21 -5.56 -1.08
C SER A 79 4.12 -5.76 0.44
N PHE A 80 5.23 -6.14 1.08
CA PHE A 80 5.26 -6.52 2.50
C PHE A 80 4.84 -5.38 3.41
N LEU A 81 5.40 -4.19 3.20
CA LEU A 81 5.16 -3.03 4.05
C LEU A 81 3.69 -2.57 4.03
N PHE A 82 3.07 -2.52 2.85
CA PHE A 82 1.64 -2.18 2.71
C PHE A 82 0.75 -3.24 3.37
N THR A 83 1.09 -4.52 3.21
CA THR A 83 0.33 -5.64 3.81
C THR A 83 0.43 -5.64 5.34
N LEU A 84 1.63 -5.41 5.88
CA LEU A 84 1.88 -5.31 7.31
C LEU A 84 1.03 -4.19 7.93
N VAL A 85 1.06 -3.00 7.33
CA VAL A 85 0.30 -1.88 7.88
C VAL A 85 -1.20 -2.07 7.68
N LEU A 86 -1.64 -2.65 6.56
CA LEU A 86 -3.05 -3.04 6.39
C LEU A 86 -3.52 -3.94 7.54
N ALA A 87 -2.74 -4.96 7.90
CA ALA A 87 -3.07 -5.86 9.01
C ALA A 87 -3.23 -5.11 10.34
N ILE A 88 -2.31 -4.18 10.62
CA ILE A 88 -2.37 -3.32 11.82
C ILE A 88 -3.63 -2.43 11.77
N VAL A 89 -3.91 -1.78 10.64
CA VAL A 89 -5.08 -0.90 10.49
C VAL A 89 -6.38 -1.67 10.67
N VAL A 90 -6.52 -2.83 10.03
CA VAL A 90 -7.72 -3.67 10.15
C VAL A 90 -7.92 -4.15 11.58
N PHE A 91 -6.83 -4.56 12.26
CA PHE A 91 -6.88 -4.99 13.66
C PHE A 91 -7.41 -3.87 14.57
N PHE A 92 -6.82 -2.67 14.50
CA PHE A 92 -7.25 -1.54 15.33
C PHE A 92 -8.64 -1.02 14.96
N TYR A 93 -8.99 -1.04 13.67
CA TYR A 93 -10.34 -0.70 13.23
C TYR A 93 -11.39 -1.64 13.82
N LEU A 94 -11.19 -2.96 13.75
CA LEU A 94 -12.14 -3.93 14.29
C LEU A 94 -12.21 -3.87 15.82
N LEU A 95 -11.09 -3.62 16.50
CA LEU A 95 -11.03 -3.48 17.96
C LEU A 95 -11.73 -2.22 18.46
N GLY A 96 -11.50 -1.08 17.80
CA GLY A 96 -12.05 0.22 18.20
C GLY A 96 -13.50 0.43 17.79
N SER A 97 -13.89 0.00 16.59
CA SER A 97 -15.19 0.36 15.99
C SER A 97 -16.41 -0.13 16.76
N LEU A 98 -16.33 -1.22 17.53
CA LEU A 98 -17.41 -1.69 18.41
C LEU A 98 -17.38 -1.03 19.79
N TYR A 99 -16.19 -0.66 20.25
CA TYR A 99 -16.00 0.03 21.52
C TYR A 99 -16.51 1.47 21.43
N ASP A 100 -16.15 2.18 20.36
CA ASP A 100 -16.53 3.57 20.13
C ASP A 100 -18.06 3.73 20.01
N ASP A 101 -18.74 2.79 19.34
CA ASP A 101 -20.22 2.79 19.25
C ASP A 101 -20.91 2.73 20.63
N ARG A 102 -20.30 2.05 21.61
CA ARG A 102 -20.81 1.97 22.99
C ARG A 102 -20.44 3.21 23.80
N LYS A 103 -19.21 3.68 23.63
CA LYS A 103 -18.68 4.86 24.32
C LYS A 103 -19.47 6.12 23.95
N ASP A 104 -19.73 6.33 22.67
CA ASP A 104 -20.39 7.53 22.17
C ASP A 104 -21.93 7.43 22.22
N ARG A 105 -22.46 6.30 22.70
CA ARG A 105 -23.90 5.97 22.75
C ARG A 105 -24.59 6.11 21.39
N SER A 106 -23.83 6.17 20.30
CA SER A 106 -24.33 6.24 18.92
C SER A 106 -25.22 5.03 18.62
N ILE A 107 -24.98 3.90 19.30
CA ILE A 107 -25.83 2.70 19.25
C ILE A 107 -27.31 2.99 19.51
N LEU A 108 -27.66 3.95 20.37
CA LEU A 108 -29.06 4.31 20.66
C LEU A 108 -29.73 5.01 19.46
N TRP A 109 -28.96 5.81 18.72
CA TRP A 109 -29.43 6.46 17.50
C TRP A 109 -29.56 5.45 16.34
N TRP A 110 -28.63 4.51 16.23
CA TRP A 110 -28.73 3.45 15.22
C TRP A 110 -29.89 2.48 15.48
N LYS A 111 -30.24 2.27 16.75
CA LYS A 111 -31.44 1.53 17.15
C LYS A 111 -32.74 2.28 16.89
N SER A 112 -32.73 3.61 16.83
CA SER A 112 -33.93 4.40 16.49
C SER A 112 -34.15 4.49 14.97
N LEU A 113 -33.11 4.22 14.17
CA LEU A 113 -33.24 3.99 12.74
C LEU A 113 -33.77 2.58 12.44
N PRO A 114 -34.40 2.36 11.26
CA PRO A 114 -34.80 1.02 10.80
C PRO A 114 -33.59 0.19 10.33
N ALA A 115 -32.51 0.16 11.11
CA ALA A 115 -31.29 -0.61 10.87
C ALA A 115 -31.17 -1.70 11.94
N SER A 116 -31.00 -2.95 11.50
CA SER A 116 -30.80 -4.10 12.39
C SER A 116 -29.38 -4.12 12.95
N ASP A 117 -29.21 -4.64 14.17
CA ASP A 117 -27.89 -4.89 14.79
C ASP A 117 -26.99 -5.75 13.88
N THR A 118 -27.58 -6.70 13.15
CA THR A 118 -26.87 -7.54 12.17
C THR A 118 -26.31 -6.74 10.99
N LEU A 119 -27.02 -5.70 10.53
CA LEU A 119 -26.56 -4.85 9.43
C LEU A 119 -25.38 -3.98 9.86
N THR A 120 -25.39 -3.50 11.11
CA THR A 120 -24.28 -2.71 11.69
C THR A 120 -23.02 -3.55 11.84
N LEU A 121 -23.15 -4.80 12.28
CA LEU A 121 -22.00 -5.71 12.33
C LEU A 121 -21.50 -6.05 10.91
N ALA A 122 -22.42 -6.34 9.99
CA ALA A 122 -22.08 -6.63 8.60
C ALA A 122 -21.37 -5.47 7.92
N SER A 123 -21.76 -4.21 8.18
CA SER A 123 -21.08 -3.05 7.60
C SER A 123 -19.63 -2.91 8.07
N LYS A 124 -19.34 -3.22 9.34
CA LYS A 124 -17.97 -3.20 9.88
C LYS A 124 -17.12 -4.32 9.29
N LEU A 125 -17.67 -5.54 9.24
CA LEU A 125 -17.00 -6.69 8.62
C LEU A 125 -16.71 -6.45 7.13
N LEU A 126 -17.70 -6.01 6.35
CA LEU A 126 -17.51 -5.69 4.94
C LEU A 126 -16.52 -4.55 4.72
N SER A 127 -16.51 -3.56 5.61
CA SER A 127 -15.52 -2.47 5.54
C SER A 127 -14.11 -3.00 5.76
N ALA A 128 -13.90 -3.83 6.78
CA ALA A 128 -12.61 -4.46 7.07
C ALA A 128 -12.14 -5.43 5.97
N MET A 129 -13.06 -6.18 5.36
CA MET A 129 -12.75 -7.20 4.35
C MET A 129 -12.53 -6.64 2.95
N PHE A 130 -13.25 -5.58 2.58
CA PHE A 130 -13.27 -5.09 1.20
C PHE A 130 -12.90 -3.63 1.09
N VAL A 131 -13.49 -2.74 1.90
CA VAL A 131 -13.28 -1.29 1.73
C VAL A 131 -11.86 -0.90 2.10
N VAL A 132 -11.38 -1.28 3.28
CA VAL A 132 -10.01 -0.95 3.73
C VAL A 132 -8.97 -1.59 2.81
N PRO A 133 -9.05 -2.91 2.48
CA PRO A 133 -8.09 -3.52 1.58
C PRO A 133 -8.10 -2.91 0.17
N LEU A 134 -9.27 -2.55 -0.37
CA LEU A 134 -9.36 -1.92 -1.69
C LEU A 134 -8.68 -0.54 -1.71
N PHE A 135 -8.88 0.28 -0.67
CA PHE A 135 -8.19 1.58 -0.58
C PHE A 135 -6.67 1.41 -0.48
N PHE A 136 -6.20 0.47 0.35
CA PHE A 136 -4.77 0.16 0.46
C PHE A 136 -4.21 -0.33 -0.87
N PHE A 137 -4.94 -1.20 -1.57
CA PHE A 137 -4.54 -1.71 -2.89
C PHE A 137 -4.41 -0.59 -3.92
N VAL A 138 -5.40 0.31 -4.02
CA VAL A 138 -5.35 1.43 -4.97
C VAL A 138 -4.14 2.33 -4.70
N VAL A 139 -3.88 2.68 -3.44
CA VAL A 139 -2.72 3.52 -3.08
C VAL A 139 -1.40 2.78 -3.28
N TYR A 140 -1.35 1.47 -2.97
CA TYR A 140 -0.21 0.62 -3.25
C TYR A 140 0.15 0.62 -4.74
N VAL A 141 -0.84 0.34 -5.61
CA VAL A 141 -0.65 0.35 -7.07
C VAL A 141 -0.17 1.72 -7.54
N ALA A 142 -0.79 2.81 -7.07
CA ALA A 142 -0.35 4.17 -7.42
C ALA A 142 1.10 4.44 -6.99
N THR A 143 1.48 3.99 -5.79
CA THR A 143 2.85 4.12 -5.27
C THR A 143 3.84 3.33 -6.12
N MET A 144 3.50 2.08 -6.47
CA MET A 144 4.35 1.24 -7.31
C MET A 144 4.51 1.80 -8.73
N ILE A 145 3.45 2.38 -9.31
CA ILE A 145 3.57 3.07 -10.61
C ILE A 145 4.60 4.21 -10.51
N VAL A 146 4.52 5.04 -9.47
CA VAL A 146 5.48 6.14 -9.28
C VAL A 146 6.91 5.62 -9.11
N VAL A 147 7.10 4.58 -8.29
CA VAL A 147 8.40 3.96 -8.04
C VAL A 147 8.99 3.37 -9.32
N THR A 148 8.17 2.66 -10.12
CA THR A 148 8.60 2.11 -11.41
C THR A 148 8.94 3.20 -12.42
N LEU A 149 8.22 4.32 -12.43
CA LEU A 149 8.58 5.47 -13.27
C LEU A 149 9.93 6.08 -12.87
N ILE A 150 10.18 6.23 -11.57
CA ILE A 150 11.46 6.73 -11.05
C ILE A 150 12.58 5.74 -11.40
N SER A 151 12.39 4.44 -11.18
CA SER A 151 13.39 3.42 -11.52
C SER A 151 13.67 3.36 -13.02
N THR A 152 12.65 3.52 -13.86
CA THR A 152 12.82 3.63 -15.33
C THR A 152 13.75 4.78 -15.70
N ILE A 153 13.58 5.95 -15.09
CA ILE A 153 14.46 7.11 -15.32
C ILE A 153 15.89 6.79 -14.90
N VAL A 154 16.09 6.15 -13.73
CA VAL A 154 17.42 5.77 -13.24
C VAL A 154 18.11 4.76 -14.15
N VAL A 155 17.40 3.76 -14.64
CA VAL A 155 17.96 2.76 -15.57
C VAL A 155 18.40 3.43 -16.87
N LEU A 156 17.59 4.36 -17.40
CA LEU A 156 17.93 5.13 -18.60
C LEU A 156 19.17 6.02 -18.41
N THR A 157 19.33 6.67 -17.24
CA THR A 157 20.51 7.50 -16.98
C THR A 157 21.80 6.67 -16.85
N LEU A 158 21.68 5.38 -16.54
CA LEU A 158 22.80 4.43 -16.50
C LEU A 158 23.12 3.79 -17.87
N GLY A 159 22.31 4.07 -18.90
CA GLY A 159 22.52 3.58 -20.27
C GLY A 159 21.97 2.17 -20.54
N GLU A 160 21.20 1.61 -19.60
CA GLU A 160 20.57 0.30 -19.73
C GLU A 160 19.12 0.44 -20.25
N ASN A 161 18.54 -0.65 -20.79
CA ASN A 161 17.19 -0.63 -21.32
C ASN A 161 16.15 -1.09 -20.25
N PRO A 162 15.21 -0.22 -19.82
CA PRO A 162 14.20 -0.57 -18.82
C PRO A 162 13.23 -1.65 -19.28
N TRP A 163 12.93 -1.71 -20.58
CA TRP A 163 11.98 -2.68 -21.14
C TRP A 163 12.50 -4.11 -21.01
N THR A 164 13.79 -4.30 -21.27
CA THR A 164 14.41 -5.63 -21.12
C THR A 164 14.59 -6.02 -19.65
N LEU A 165 14.76 -5.05 -18.75
CA LEU A 165 14.96 -5.31 -17.33
C LEU A 165 13.65 -5.61 -16.58
N PHE A 166 12.56 -4.90 -16.87
CA PHE A 166 11.30 -5.05 -16.15
C PHE A 166 10.27 -5.95 -16.83
N LEU A 167 10.33 -6.10 -18.16
CA LEU A 167 9.27 -6.74 -18.95
C LEU A 167 9.78 -7.87 -19.87
N GLY A 168 11.09 -8.10 -19.91
CA GLY A 168 11.73 -9.04 -20.83
C GLY A 168 12.42 -10.22 -20.17
#